data_AF-A0A3D5UAQ6-F1
#
_entry.id   AF-A0A3D5UAQ6-F1
#
_cell.length_a   1.000
_cell.length_b   1.000
_cell.length_c   1.000
_cell.angle_alpha   90.00
_cell.angle_beta   90.00
_cell.angle_gamma   90.00
#
_symmetry.space_group_name_H-M   'P 1'
#
loop_
_entity.id
_entity.type
_entity.pdbx_description
1 polymer ?
#
loop_
_entity_poly.entity_id
_entity_poly.type
_entity_poly.pdbx_seq_one_letter_code
_entity_poly.pdbx_strand_id
1 'polypeptide(L)'
;DEVLLGLAFALVGMAVYGGGIELGLSKIGDQVGSNLPVSFAPMENHAGRSIIKGFDKELVNVAVQPDGSTTEFFYYEDHGKIKVAKFDARNFDEIRKLYRYVPVRGPLFGRSPYSMAGILVVMIFAFIMGYSATLAEPSLNALGLTVEDITVGAFKKSLLIQSVGMGVGTGIMLGVAKIVWSIPLFWMLGPLYLLLLVITYLSTEEFVNIGWDSAGVTTGPITVPLVLSMGLGIGTQVGVVEGFGILAMASVCPILSVLGMGLVVNLRRKAFLKEYKPENLELTHEDVAV
;
A
#
# COMPACT_ATOMS: atom_id res chain seq x y z
N ASP A 1 39.23 21.03 10.88
CA ASP A 1 37.95 20.55 11.43
C ASP A 1 36.74 20.63 10.51
N GLU A 2 36.92 20.70 9.19
CA GLU A 2 35.78 20.69 8.25
C GLU A 2 35.08 19.33 8.17
N VAL A 3 35.84 18.23 8.31
CA VAL A 3 35.30 16.86 8.35
C VAL A 3 34.44 16.65 9.59
N LEU A 4 34.87 17.15 10.75
CA LEU A 4 34.11 17.04 12.00
C LEU A 4 32.83 17.87 11.94
N LEU A 5 32.91 19.09 11.40
CA LEU A 5 31.76 19.97 11.20
C LEU A 5 30.76 19.35 10.20
N GLY A 6 31.26 18.79 9.09
CA GLY A 6 30.46 18.08 8.10
C GLY A 6 29.75 16.85 8.66
N LEU A 7 30.45 16.04 9.47
CA LEU A 7 29.87 14.89 10.15
C LEU A 7 28.77 15.32 11.15
N ALA A 8 29.02 16.39 11.91
CA ALA A 8 28.05 16.93 12.85
C ALA A 8 26.78 17.42 12.13
N PHE A 9 26.92 18.18 11.04
CA PHE A 9 25.77 18.62 10.24
C PHE A 9 25.02 17.46 9.58
N ALA A 10 25.73 16.43 9.11
CA ALA A 10 25.08 15.24 8.55
C ALA A 10 24.26 14.49 9.61
N LEU A 11 24.79 14.32 10.83
CA LEU A 11 24.07 13.68 11.94
C LEU A 11 22.84 14.49 12.36
N VAL A 12 22.98 15.82 12.50
CA VAL A 12 21.86 16.71 12.82
C VAL A 12 20.81 16.67 11.71
N GLY A 13 21.22 16.74 10.45
CA GLY A 13 20.35 16.65 9.29
C GLY A 13 19.58 15.34 9.24
N MET A 14 20.26 14.20 9.42
CA MET A 14 19.62 12.88 9.50
C MET A 14 18.66 12.77 10.68
N ALA A 15 18.99 13.32 11.85
CA ALA A 15 18.12 13.31 13.01
C ALA A 15 16.84 14.14 12.79
N VAL A 16 16.97 15.34 12.22
CA VAL A 16 15.81 16.19 11.87
C VAL A 16 14.96 15.53 10.79
N TYR A 17 15.59 14.94 9.78
CA TYR A 17 14.93 14.25 8.68
C TYR A 17 14.15 13.01 9.17
N GLY A 18 14.81 12.14 9.93
CA GLY A 18 14.20 10.95 10.52
C GLY A 18 13.07 11.32 11.49
N GLY A 19 13.27 12.32 12.34
CA GLY A 19 12.24 12.82 13.24
C GLY A 19 11.03 13.39 12.50
N GLY A 20 11.23 14.10 11.39
CA GLY A 20 10.14 14.58 10.54
C GLY A 20 9.32 13.45 9.91
N ILE A 21 9.98 12.39 9.45
CA ILE A 21 9.34 11.21 8.88
C ILE A 21 8.52 10.47 9.95
N GLU A 22 9.10 10.25 11.13
CA GLU A 22 8.46 9.51 12.21
C GLU A 22 7.27 10.26 12.80
N LEU A 23 7.40 11.58 13.00
CA LEU A 23 6.33 12.40 13.55
C LEU A 23 5.23 12.73 12.53
N GLY A 24 5.54 12.73 11.24
CA GLY A 24 4.61 13.06 10.16
C GLY A 24 4.07 11.82 9.43
N LEU A 25 4.90 11.24 8.56
CA LEU A 25 4.52 10.18 7.64
C LEU A 25 4.09 8.89 8.34
N SER A 26 4.82 8.46 9.38
CA SER A 26 4.42 7.27 10.14
C SER A 26 3.06 7.47 10.80
N LYS A 27 2.81 8.63 11.41
CA LYS A 27 1.51 8.92 12.04
C LYS A 27 0.36 8.93 11.03
N ILE A 28 0.58 9.45 9.83
CA ILE A 28 -0.42 9.40 8.75
C ILE A 28 -0.69 7.95 8.36
N GLY A 29 0.36 7.15 8.20
CA GLY A 29 0.25 5.72 7.92
C GLY A 29 -0.51 4.98 9.02
N ASP A 30 -0.20 5.22 10.29
CA ASP A 30 -0.86 4.63 11.45
C ASP A 30 -2.34 5.00 11.50
N GLN A 31 -2.66 6.29 11.32
CA GLN A 31 -4.04 6.77 11.31
C GLN A 31 -4.85 6.15 10.18
N VAL A 32 -4.26 6.00 9.00
CA VAL A 32 -4.92 5.29 7.91
C VAL A 32 -5.10 3.83 8.30
N GLY A 33 -4.02 3.14 8.68
CA GLY A 33 -4.05 1.72 8.97
C GLY A 33 -5.02 1.35 10.11
N SER A 34 -5.19 2.24 11.08
CA SER A 34 -6.10 2.05 12.22
C SER A 34 -7.54 2.46 11.94
N ASN A 35 -7.87 3.14 10.83
CA ASN A 35 -9.23 3.60 10.54
C ASN A 35 -9.79 3.00 9.25
N LEU A 36 -8.94 2.73 8.27
CA LEU A 36 -9.32 2.20 6.97
C LEU A 36 -10.06 0.85 7.08
N PRO A 37 -9.71 -0.09 8.00
CA PRO A 37 -10.42 -1.36 8.12
C PRO A 37 -11.85 -1.22 8.66
N VAL A 38 -12.22 -0.11 9.30
CA VAL A 38 -13.62 0.20 9.69
C VAL A 38 -14.53 0.21 8.46
N SER A 39 -14.00 0.40 7.25
CA SER A 39 -14.80 0.35 6.02
C SER A 39 -15.40 -1.03 5.75
N PHE A 40 -14.75 -2.11 6.19
CA PHE A 40 -15.14 -3.49 5.86
C PHE A 40 -15.19 -4.47 7.04
N ALA A 41 -14.61 -4.14 8.19
CA ALA A 41 -14.56 -4.99 9.38
C ALA A 41 -15.00 -4.23 10.65
N PRO A 42 -15.70 -4.89 11.59
CA PRO A 42 -15.98 -4.30 12.89
C PRO A 42 -14.68 -4.14 13.69
N MET A 43 -14.47 -2.97 14.30
CA MET A 43 -13.22 -2.66 15.02
C MET A 43 -13.47 -2.23 16.45
N GLU A 44 -12.68 -2.80 17.36
CA GLU A 44 -12.64 -2.41 18.76
C GLU A 44 -12.00 -1.03 18.93
N ASN A 45 -12.76 -0.06 19.42
CA ASN A 45 -12.26 1.28 19.70
C ASN A 45 -11.77 1.37 21.15
N HIS A 46 -10.48 1.11 21.37
CA HIS A 46 -9.87 1.18 22.70
C HIS A 46 -9.83 2.60 23.30
N ALA A 47 -9.88 3.66 22.48
CA ALA A 47 -9.91 5.05 22.95
C ALA A 47 -11.24 5.41 23.64
N GLY A 48 -12.32 4.69 23.29
CA GLY A 48 -13.65 4.86 23.90
C GLY A 48 -13.93 3.90 25.06
N ARG A 49 -12.91 3.23 25.61
CA ARG A 49 -13.10 2.24 26.68
C ARG A 49 -13.75 2.90 27.90
N SER A 50 -14.87 2.35 28.34
CA SER A 50 -15.55 2.77 29.57
C SER A 50 -15.56 1.63 30.58
N ILE A 51 -15.50 1.98 31.87
CA ILE A 51 -15.59 1.01 32.96
C ILE A 51 -17.01 1.09 33.51
N ILE A 52 -17.75 0.00 33.36
CA ILE A 52 -19.07 -0.16 33.97
C ILE A 52 -18.84 -0.72 35.37
N LYS A 53 -19.20 0.08 36.39
CA LYS A 53 -19.06 -0.29 37.80
C LYS A 53 -20.32 -0.98 38.30
N GLY A 54 -20.17 -1.96 39.17
CA GLY A 54 -21.30 -2.71 39.73
C GLY A 54 -21.97 -3.61 38.68
N PHE A 55 -21.22 -4.04 37.67
CA PHE A 55 -21.74 -4.95 36.65
C PHE A 55 -22.02 -6.32 37.29
N ASP A 56 -23.23 -6.81 37.13
CA ASP A 56 -23.64 -8.14 37.57
C ASP A 56 -23.89 -9.05 36.37
N LYS A 57 -23.50 -10.32 36.50
CA LYS A 57 -23.60 -11.30 35.41
C LYS A 57 -25.06 -11.63 35.07
N GLU A 58 -25.98 -11.43 36.02
CA GLU A 58 -27.43 -11.60 35.81
C GLU A 58 -28.00 -10.62 34.77
N LEU A 59 -27.31 -9.52 34.46
CA LEU A 59 -27.73 -8.56 33.43
C LEU A 59 -27.44 -9.05 32.00
N VAL A 60 -26.70 -10.16 31.86
CA VAL A 60 -26.36 -10.75 30.57
C VAL A 60 -27.53 -11.57 30.03
N ASN A 61 -28.00 -11.18 28.86
CA ASN A 61 -29.06 -11.84 28.10
C ASN A 61 -28.43 -12.71 26.99
N VAL A 62 -29.13 -13.76 26.59
CA VAL A 62 -28.70 -14.67 25.52
C VAL A 62 -29.67 -14.55 24.34
N ALA A 63 -29.15 -14.18 23.17
CA ALA A 63 -29.89 -14.25 21.91
C ALA A 63 -29.50 -15.50 21.13
N VAL A 64 -30.47 -16.16 20.51
CA VAL A 64 -30.24 -17.26 19.57
C VAL A 64 -30.33 -16.69 18.15
N GLN A 65 -29.29 -16.91 17.36
CA GLN A 65 -29.24 -16.52 15.96
C GLN A 65 -29.94 -17.56 15.06
N PRO A 66 -30.37 -17.19 13.85
CA PRO A 66 -30.99 -18.13 12.91
C PRO A 66 -30.10 -19.33 12.51
N ASP A 67 -28.78 -19.22 12.70
CA ASP A 67 -27.80 -20.30 12.48
C ASP A 67 -27.69 -21.27 13.68
N GLY A 68 -28.44 -21.04 14.75
CA GLY A 68 -28.40 -21.82 15.99
C GLY A 68 -27.32 -21.40 16.97
N SER A 69 -26.47 -20.41 16.64
CA SER A 69 -25.46 -19.90 17.56
C SER A 69 -26.06 -18.98 18.62
N THR A 70 -25.49 -18.99 19.82
CA THR A 70 -25.92 -18.13 20.93
C THR A 70 -24.98 -16.94 21.08
N THR A 71 -25.53 -15.75 21.30
CA THR A 71 -24.76 -14.53 21.56
C THR A 71 -25.21 -13.92 22.88
N GLU A 72 -24.25 -13.77 23.79
CA GLU A 72 -24.45 -13.11 25.08
C GLU A 72 -24.30 -11.59 24.91
N PHE A 73 -25.24 -10.82 25.44
CA PHE A 73 -25.25 -9.36 25.37
C PHE A 73 -25.92 -8.73 26.60
N PHE A 74 -25.64 -7.47 26.89
CA PHE A 74 -26.29 -6.72 27.96
C PHE A 74 -26.64 -5.30 27.49
N TYR A 75 -27.57 -4.68 28.20
CA TYR A 75 -27.94 -3.28 27.97
C TYR A 75 -27.17 -2.38 28.91
N TYR A 76 -26.68 -1.27 28.40
CA TYR A 76 -26.10 -0.22 29.22
C TYR A 76 -26.59 1.15 28.75
N GLU A 77 -26.73 2.07 29.68
CA GLU A 77 -27.10 3.45 29.36
C GLU A 77 -25.84 4.28 29.17
N ASP A 78 -25.78 5.00 28.06
CA ASP A 78 -24.71 5.93 27.72
C ASP A 78 -25.31 7.26 27.30
N HIS A 79 -25.15 8.29 28.13
CA HIS A 79 -25.69 9.64 27.92
C HIS A 79 -27.19 9.65 27.54
N GLY A 80 -28.04 8.94 28.29
CA GLY A 80 -29.49 8.91 28.07
C GLY A 80 -29.95 8.01 26.92
N LYS A 81 -29.05 7.23 26.32
CA LYS A 81 -29.39 6.25 25.27
C LYS A 81 -29.02 4.84 25.72
N ILE A 82 -29.98 3.94 25.66
CA ILE A 82 -29.75 2.51 25.91
C ILE A 82 -29.04 1.93 24.68
N LYS A 83 -27.85 1.38 24.90
CA LYS A 83 -27.04 0.68 23.89
C LYS A 83 -26.92 -0.79 24.25
N VAL A 84 -26.82 -1.62 23.22
CA VAL A 84 -26.60 -3.06 23.36
C VAL A 84 -25.10 -3.33 23.23
N ALA A 85 -24.53 -4.03 24.20
CA ALA A 85 -23.14 -4.45 24.21
C ALA A 85 -23.03 -5.97 24.21
N LYS A 86 -22.16 -6.53 23.37
CA LYS A 86 -21.83 -7.97 23.43
C LYS A 86 -21.05 -8.25 24.71
N PHE A 87 -21.42 -9.31 25.43
CA PHE A 87 -20.72 -9.74 26.62
C PHE A 87 -19.47 -10.55 26.24
N ASP A 88 -18.34 -10.20 26.84
CA ASP A 88 -17.09 -10.96 26.76
C ASP A 88 -16.59 -11.22 28.18
N ALA A 89 -16.52 -12.49 28.56
CA ALA A 89 -16.08 -12.91 29.89
C ALA A 89 -14.67 -12.41 30.24
N ARG A 90 -13.80 -12.19 29.25
CA ARG A 90 -12.43 -11.67 29.46
C ARG A 90 -12.41 -10.24 29.97
N ASN A 91 -13.48 -9.48 29.73
CA ASN A 91 -13.61 -8.08 30.12
C ASN A 91 -14.31 -7.89 31.47
N PHE A 92 -14.77 -8.99 32.09
CA PHE A 92 -15.45 -8.98 33.38
C PHE A 92 -14.49 -9.37 34.52
N ASP A 93 -14.41 -8.52 35.54
CA ASP A 93 -13.72 -8.79 36.80
C ASP A 93 -14.76 -9.09 37.88
N GLU A 94 -14.92 -10.37 38.22
CA GLU A 94 -15.93 -10.88 39.16
C GLU A 94 -15.72 -10.37 40.58
N ILE A 95 -14.46 -10.21 41.02
CA ILE A 95 -14.12 -9.77 42.38
C ILE A 95 -14.49 -8.31 42.56
N ARG A 96 -14.22 -7.48 41.55
CA ARG A 96 -14.45 -6.03 41.61
C ARG A 96 -15.81 -5.60 41.08
N LYS A 97 -16.60 -6.53 40.52
CA LYS A 97 -17.83 -6.25 39.77
C LYS A 97 -17.63 -5.15 38.72
N LEU A 98 -16.53 -5.24 37.97
CA LEU A 98 -16.17 -4.27 36.94
C LEU A 98 -16.25 -4.93 35.56
N TYR A 99 -16.93 -4.28 34.63
CA TYR A 99 -16.91 -4.68 33.22
C TYR A 99 -16.19 -3.62 32.38
N ARG A 100 -15.16 -4.02 31.65
CA ARG A 100 -14.42 -3.15 30.73
C ARG A 100 -15.10 -3.18 29.36
N TYR A 101 -15.98 -2.22 29.11
CA TYR A 101 -16.62 -2.11 27.81
C TYR A 101 -15.68 -1.47 26.80
N VAL A 102 -15.46 -2.17 25.68
CA VAL A 102 -14.73 -1.66 24.52
C VAL A 102 -15.74 -1.48 23.39
N PRO A 103 -16.07 -0.23 23.00
CA PRO A 103 -17.05 -0.01 21.95
C PRO A 103 -16.53 -0.55 20.62
N VAL A 104 -17.35 -1.36 19.94
CA VAL A 104 -17.05 -1.87 18.60
C VAL A 104 -17.71 -0.95 17.57
N ARG A 105 -16.93 -0.37 16.65
CA ARG A 105 -17.46 0.32 15.47
C ARG A 105 -17.77 -0.74 14.42
N GLY A 106 -19.03 -0.85 13.99
CA GLY A 106 -19.40 -1.73 12.89
C GLY A 106 -18.81 -1.27 11.55
N PRO A 107 -18.82 -2.14 10.52
CA PRO A 107 -18.37 -1.77 9.19
C PRO A 107 -19.16 -0.57 8.66
N LEU A 108 -18.47 0.41 8.05
CA LEU A 108 -19.08 1.62 7.50
C LEU A 108 -20.03 1.29 6.34
N PHE A 109 -19.70 0.25 5.57
CA PHE A 109 -20.48 -0.21 4.42
C PHE A 109 -21.06 -1.60 4.69
N GLY A 110 -22.38 -1.67 4.88
CA GLY A 110 -23.12 -2.94 5.01
C GLY A 110 -23.25 -3.46 6.46
N ARG A 111 -24.14 -4.45 6.64
CA ARG A 111 -24.39 -5.08 7.95
C ARG A 111 -23.59 -6.37 8.20
N SER A 112 -22.88 -6.85 7.17
CA SER A 112 -22.05 -8.07 7.24
C SER A 112 -20.56 -7.71 7.33
N PRO A 113 -19.76 -8.45 8.10
CA PRO A 113 -18.29 -8.43 7.98
C PRO A 113 -17.89 -8.70 6.51
N TYR A 114 -16.84 -8.04 6.03
CA TYR A 114 -16.27 -8.17 4.68
C TYR A 114 -17.19 -7.73 3.53
N SER A 115 -17.83 -6.58 3.68
CA SER A 115 -18.57 -5.95 2.57
C SER A 115 -17.66 -5.62 1.39
N MET A 116 -18.01 -6.10 0.19
CA MET A 116 -17.23 -5.85 -1.03
C MET A 116 -17.05 -4.35 -1.32
N ALA A 117 -18.05 -3.53 -1.01
CA ALA A 117 -17.94 -2.08 -1.18
C ALA A 117 -16.86 -1.47 -0.27
N GLY A 118 -16.80 -1.92 0.99
CA GLY A 118 -15.78 -1.50 1.94
C GLY A 118 -14.38 -1.90 1.49
N ILE A 119 -14.21 -3.15 1.05
CA ILE A 119 -12.92 -3.66 0.54
C ILE A 119 -12.49 -2.85 -0.69
N LEU A 120 -13.39 -2.58 -1.63
CA LEU A 120 -13.08 -1.80 -2.83
C LEU A 120 -12.59 -0.39 -2.49
N VAL A 121 -13.23 0.29 -1.54
CA VAL A 121 -12.81 1.62 -1.07
C VAL A 121 -11.38 1.56 -0.51
N VAL A 122 -11.10 0.56 0.32
CA VAL A 122 -9.76 0.36 0.90
C VAL A 122 -8.71 0.09 -0.18
N MET A 123 -9.03 -0.73 -1.17
CA MET A 123 -8.14 -1.05 -2.29
C MET A 123 -7.81 0.17 -3.15
N ILE A 124 -8.83 0.96 -3.50
CA ILE A 124 -8.64 2.21 -4.27
C ILE A 124 -7.84 3.23 -3.46
N PHE A 125 -8.13 3.35 -2.17
CA PHE A 125 -7.39 4.25 -1.28
C PHE A 125 -5.92 3.87 -1.17
N ALA A 126 -5.64 2.58 -0.97
CA ALA A 126 -4.29 2.03 -0.92
C ALA A 126 -3.52 2.29 -2.24
N PHE A 127 -4.20 2.14 -3.39
CA PHE A 127 -3.64 2.48 -4.69
C PHE A 127 -3.26 3.96 -4.80
N ILE A 128 -4.19 4.87 -4.49
CA ILE A 128 -3.99 6.32 -4.61
C ILE A 128 -2.90 6.80 -3.65
N MET A 129 -2.87 6.27 -2.42
CA MET A 129 -1.81 6.58 -1.46
C MET A 129 -0.45 6.11 -1.99
N GLY A 130 -0.36 4.86 -2.43
CA GLY A 130 0.89 4.29 -2.94
C GLY A 130 1.44 5.05 -4.14
N TYR A 131 0.55 5.34 -5.09
CA TYR A 131 0.87 6.15 -6.26
C TYR A 131 1.35 7.55 -5.85
N SER A 132 0.61 8.27 -5.01
CA SER A 132 0.95 9.64 -4.62
C SER A 132 2.24 9.73 -3.79
N ALA A 133 2.49 8.77 -2.89
CA ALA A 133 3.74 8.66 -2.13
C ALA A 133 4.94 8.47 -3.06
N THR A 134 4.78 7.62 -4.08
CA THR A 134 5.83 7.37 -5.09
C THR A 134 6.14 8.62 -5.90
N LEU A 135 5.11 9.39 -6.28
CA LEU A 135 5.29 10.66 -7.00
C LEU A 135 6.01 11.72 -6.16
N ALA A 136 5.84 11.68 -4.84
CA ALA A 136 6.50 12.58 -3.91
C ALA A 136 7.97 12.20 -3.66
N GLU A 137 8.40 11.02 -4.08
CA GLU A 137 9.72 10.47 -3.78
C GLU A 137 10.84 11.22 -4.55
N PRO A 138 11.78 11.89 -3.85
CA PRO A 138 12.82 12.69 -4.51
C PRO A 138 13.84 11.82 -5.26
N SER A 139 14.13 10.62 -4.75
CA SER A 139 15.04 9.68 -5.40
C SER A 139 14.49 9.22 -6.76
N LEU A 140 13.18 9.01 -6.88
CA LEU A 140 12.53 8.67 -8.15
C LEU A 140 12.59 9.83 -9.15
N ASN A 141 12.42 11.05 -8.65
CA ASN A 141 12.56 12.25 -9.47
C ASN A 141 13.98 12.38 -10.04
N ALA A 142 15.00 12.10 -9.23
CA ALA A 142 16.41 12.11 -9.63
C ALA A 142 16.72 11.01 -10.65
N LEU A 143 16.27 9.76 -10.39
CA LEU A 143 16.43 8.65 -11.34
C LEU A 143 15.81 9.01 -12.71
N GLY A 144 14.61 9.59 -12.70
CA GLY A 144 13.95 9.99 -13.95
C GLY A 144 14.71 11.06 -14.74
N LEU A 145 15.38 12.01 -14.06
CA LEU A 145 16.27 12.97 -14.73
C LEU A 145 17.47 12.27 -15.36
N THR A 146 18.15 11.41 -14.59
CA THR A 146 19.31 10.66 -15.07
C THR A 146 18.98 9.79 -16.28
N VAL A 147 17.84 9.10 -16.26
CA VAL A 147 17.37 8.29 -17.39
C VAL A 147 17.05 9.16 -18.60
N GLU A 148 16.38 10.30 -18.40
CA GLU A 148 16.08 11.23 -19.51
C GLU A 148 17.36 11.79 -20.15
N ASP A 149 18.36 12.13 -19.34
CA ASP A 149 19.65 12.65 -19.81
C ASP A 149 20.45 11.59 -20.58
N ILE A 150 20.57 10.36 -20.04
CA ILE A 150 21.31 9.27 -20.67
C ILE A 150 20.64 8.81 -21.97
N THR A 151 19.31 8.87 -22.04
CA THR A 151 18.54 8.49 -23.23
C THR A 151 18.38 9.62 -24.24
N VAL A 152 19.02 10.78 -24.03
CA VAL A 152 18.93 11.96 -24.90
C VAL A 152 17.46 12.37 -25.15
N GLY A 153 16.64 12.30 -24.10
CA GLY A 153 15.21 12.62 -24.15
C GLY A 153 14.33 11.60 -24.89
N ALA A 154 14.90 10.49 -25.38
CA ALA A 154 14.10 9.40 -25.95
C ALA A 154 13.15 8.80 -24.91
N PHE A 155 13.53 8.87 -23.63
CA PHE A 155 12.71 8.45 -22.51
C PHE A 155 12.40 9.62 -21.56
N LYS A 156 11.15 10.05 -21.56
CA LYS A 156 10.72 11.18 -20.72
C LYS A 156 10.67 10.77 -19.26
N LYS A 157 11.22 11.62 -18.38
CA LYS A 157 11.10 11.47 -16.91
C LYS A 157 9.67 11.24 -16.45
N SER A 158 8.72 12.01 -16.99
CA SER A 158 7.31 11.90 -16.62
C SER A 158 6.76 10.50 -16.90
N LEU A 159 7.13 9.90 -18.04
CA LEU A 159 6.70 8.55 -18.41
C LEU A 159 7.21 7.50 -17.40
N LEU A 160 8.47 7.64 -16.96
CA LEU A 160 9.05 6.77 -15.93
C LEU A 160 8.32 6.90 -14.59
N ILE A 161 8.19 8.13 -14.09
CA ILE A 161 7.57 8.40 -12.78
C ILE A 161 6.13 7.86 -12.76
N GLN A 162 5.38 8.06 -13.84
CA GLN A 162 4.02 7.56 -13.98
C GLN A 162 3.98 6.03 -14.02
N SER A 163 4.85 5.39 -14.79
CA SER A 163 4.92 3.92 -14.86
C SER A 163 5.28 3.31 -13.50
N VAL A 164 6.30 3.83 -12.83
CA VAL A 164 6.72 3.39 -11.50
C VAL A 164 5.60 3.61 -10.48
N GLY A 165 5.00 4.80 -10.44
CA GLY A 165 3.88 5.12 -9.54
C GLY A 165 2.69 4.20 -9.73
N MET A 166 2.30 3.90 -10.97
CA MET A 166 1.21 2.95 -11.28
C MET A 166 1.54 1.55 -10.77
N GLY A 167 2.80 1.12 -10.91
CA GLY A 167 3.27 -0.16 -10.39
C GLY A 167 3.25 -0.21 -8.86
N VAL A 168 3.74 0.82 -8.18
CA VAL A 168 3.74 0.88 -6.70
C VAL A 168 2.31 0.91 -6.16
N GLY A 169 1.45 1.76 -6.72
CA GLY A 169 0.03 1.82 -6.33
C GLY A 169 -0.66 0.47 -6.48
N THR A 170 -0.44 -0.21 -7.61
CA THR A 170 -0.98 -1.56 -7.83
C THR A 170 -0.41 -2.58 -6.85
N GLY A 171 0.89 -2.52 -6.58
CA GLY A 171 1.57 -3.39 -5.62
C GLY A 171 1.03 -3.23 -4.19
N ILE A 172 0.85 -1.98 -3.74
CA ILE A 172 0.29 -1.69 -2.42
C ILE A 172 -1.17 -2.14 -2.32
N MET A 173 -1.96 -1.88 -3.37
CA MET A 173 -3.32 -2.40 -3.46
C MET A 173 -3.36 -3.94 -3.33
N LEU A 174 -2.53 -4.66 -4.08
CA LEU A 174 -2.44 -6.12 -3.98
C LEU A 174 -1.93 -6.58 -2.60
N GLY A 175 -0.99 -5.84 -2.00
CA GLY A 175 -0.52 -6.09 -0.65
C GLY A 175 -1.62 -5.93 0.41
N VAL A 176 -2.50 -4.95 0.25
CA VAL A 176 -3.66 -4.78 1.16
C VAL A 176 -4.66 -5.91 0.96
N ALA A 177 -4.95 -6.28 -0.30
CA ALA A 177 -5.73 -7.48 -0.62
C ALA A 177 -5.19 -8.74 0.05
N LYS A 178 -3.85 -8.91 0.06
CA LYS A 178 -3.18 -10.00 0.75
C LYS A 178 -3.51 -10.04 2.23
N ILE A 179 -3.53 -8.89 2.91
CA ILE A 179 -3.87 -8.82 4.35
C ILE A 179 -5.33 -9.15 4.57
N VAL A 180 -6.23 -8.55 3.76
CA VAL A 180 -7.68 -8.76 3.88
C VAL A 180 -8.07 -10.22 3.69
N TRP A 181 -7.47 -10.91 2.72
CA TRP A 181 -7.77 -12.31 2.42
C TRP A 181 -6.80 -13.32 3.04
N SER A 182 -5.82 -12.87 3.84
CA SER A 182 -4.79 -13.72 4.46
C SER A 182 -4.09 -14.68 3.46
N ILE A 183 -3.79 -14.18 2.25
CA ILE A 183 -3.16 -14.97 1.19
C ILE A 183 -1.68 -15.17 1.54
N PRO A 184 -1.11 -16.39 1.45
CA PRO A 184 0.31 -16.58 1.69
C PRO A 184 1.15 -15.85 0.64
N LEU A 185 2.17 -15.10 1.09
CA LEU A 185 2.97 -14.22 0.24
C LEU A 185 3.62 -14.94 -0.95
N PHE A 186 4.04 -16.19 -0.76
CA PHE A 186 4.64 -17.01 -1.81
C PHE A 186 3.74 -17.17 -3.05
N TRP A 187 2.43 -17.36 -2.85
CA TRP A 187 1.48 -17.53 -3.95
C TRP A 187 1.26 -16.27 -4.77
N MET A 188 1.60 -15.11 -4.21
CA MET A 188 1.52 -13.82 -4.92
C MET A 188 2.85 -13.49 -5.60
N LEU A 189 3.96 -13.62 -4.89
CA LEU A 189 5.28 -13.29 -5.43
C LEU A 189 5.78 -14.31 -6.46
N GLY A 190 5.58 -15.61 -6.24
CA GLY A 190 6.10 -16.66 -7.12
C GLY A 190 5.70 -16.47 -8.59
N PRO A 191 4.39 -16.37 -8.91
CA PRO A 191 3.93 -16.12 -10.27
C PRO A 191 4.42 -14.79 -10.84
N LEU A 192 4.46 -13.73 -10.02
CA LEU A 192 4.91 -12.41 -10.47
C LEU A 192 6.40 -12.42 -10.83
N TYR A 193 7.26 -13.03 -10.01
CA TYR A 193 8.69 -13.16 -10.32
C TYR A 193 8.94 -14.08 -11.51
N LEU A 194 8.21 -15.18 -11.67
CA LEU A 194 8.31 -16.03 -12.86
C LEU A 194 7.98 -15.24 -14.14
N LEU A 195 6.87 -14.49 -14.12
CA LEU A 195 6.52 -13.59 -15.22
C LEU A 195 7.61 -12.54 -15.45
N LEU A 196 8.18 -12.00 -14.39
CA LEU A 196 9.20 -10.95 -14.44
C LEU A 196 10.49 -11.45 -15.07
N LEU A 197 10.91 -12.69 -14.80
CA LEU A 197 12.06 -13.31 -15.46
C LEU A 197 11.84 -13.44 -16.98
N VAL A 198 10.64 -13.85 -17.40
CA VAL A 198 10.28 -13.95 -18.82
C VAL A 198 10.30 -12.57 -19.49
N ILE A 199 9.67 -11.57 -18.86
CA ILE A 199 9.64 -10.20 -19.39
C ILE A 199 11.05 -9.59 -19.44
N THR A 200 11.88 -9.86 -18.42
CA THR A 200 13.27 -9.41 -18.38
C THR A 200 14.06 -9.99 -19.54
N TYR A 201 13.91 -11.28 -19.84
CA TYR A 201 14.54 -11.92 -20.99
C TYR A 201 14.13 -11.32 -22.34
N LEU A 202 12.89 -10.84 -22.46
CA LEU A 202 12.37 -10.21 -23.67
C LEU A 202 12.71 -8.71 -23.80
N SER A 203 13.23 -8.09 -22.73
CA SER A 203 13.49 -6.65 -22.66
C SER A 203 14.92 -6.30 -23.05
N THR A 204 15.16 -5.04 -23.41
CA THR A 204 16.53 -4.54 -23.66
C THR A 204 17.23 -4.21 -22.35
N GLU A 205 18.56 -4.28 -22.34
CA GLU A 205 19.38 -4.02 -21.14
C GLU A 205 19.05 -2.67 -20.48
N GLU A 206 18.79 -1.63 -21.27
CA GLU A 206 18.35 -0.33 -20.76
C GLU A 206 17.09 -0.43 -19.88
N PHE A 207 16.03 -1.09 -20.35
CA PHE A 207 14.79 -1.23 -19.58
C PHE A 207 14.94 -2.17 -18.40
N VAL A 208 15.78 -3.20 -18.52
CA VAL A 208 16.13 -4.09 -17.41
C VAL A 208 16.78 -3.29 -16.29
N ASN A 209 17.84 -2.54 -16.59
CA ASN A 209 18.56 -1.75 -15.60
C ASN A 209 17.64 -0.71 -14.95
N ILE A 210 16.88 0.04 -15.75
CA ILE A 210 15.94 1.04 -15.22
C ILE A 210 14.86 0.39 -14.35
N GLY A 211 14.29 -0.73 -14.80
CA GLY A 211 13.20 -1.41 -14.09
C GLY A 211 13.62 -1.94 -12.74
N TRP A 212 14.77 -2.61 -12.67
CA TRP A 212 15.30 -3.15 -11.42
C TRP A 212 15.82 -2.07 -10.46
N ASP A 213 16.42 -0.99 -10.97
CA ASP A 213 16.81 0.16 -10.14
C ASP A 213 15.60 0.92 -9.60
N SER A 214 14.51 1.00 -10.40
CA SER A 214 13.28 1.67 -9.98
C SER A 214 12.68 1.05 -8.72
N ALA A 215 12.83 -0.26 -8.49
CA ALA A 215 12.34 -0.91 -7.27
C ALA A 215 13.13 -0.54 -6.02
N GLY A 216 14.45 -0.34 -6.14
CA GLY A 216 15.27 0.15 -5.03
C GLY A 216 14.89 1.59 -4.68
N VAL A 217 14.67 2.40 -5.71
CA VAL A 217 14.32 3.82 -5.57
C VAL A 217 12.93 4.03 -4.97
N THR A 218 11.96 3.13 -5.20
CA THR A 218 10.62 3.19 -4.59
C THR A 218 10.60 2.75 -3.13
N THR A 219 11.65 2.11 -2.62
CA THR A 219 11.85 1.90 -1.16
C THR A 219 12.43 3.14 -0.47
N GLY A 220 11.99 4.30 -0.93
CA GLY A 220 12.49 5.57 -0.46
C GLY A 220 11.95 5.97 0.91
N PRO A 221 12.56 7.02 1.49
CA PRO A 221 12.24 7.51 2.82
C PRO A 221 10.81 8.05 2.99
N ILE A 222 10.07 8.32 1.92
CA ILE A 222 8.66 8.71 2.02
C ILE A 222 7.75 7.49 1.97
N THR A 223 7.97 6.61 0.98
CA THR A 223 7.06 5.50 0.68
C THR A 223 7.11 4.40 1.75
N VAL A 224 8.30 4.03 2.22
CA VAL A 224 8.46 2.88 3.14
C VAL A 224 7.79 3.11 4.50
N PRO A 225 8.04 4.21 5.22
CA PRO A 225 7.42 4.43 6.53
C PRO A 225 5.90 4.51 6.44
N LEU A 226 5.38 5.20 5.42
CA LEU A 226 3.95 5.35 5.20
C LEU A 226 3.26 3.98 4.97
N VAL A 227 3.83 3.16 4.09
CA VAL A 227 3.26 1.87 3.70
C VAL A 227 3.39 0.82 4.80
N LEU A 228 4.51 0.79 5.52
CA LEU A 228 4.71 -0.13 6.63
C LEU A 228 3.76 0.21 7.79
N SER A 229 3.66 1.47 8.19
CA SER A 229 2.75 1.90 9.26
C SER A 229 1.29 1.62 8.90
N MET A 230 0.88 1.91 7.67
CA MET A 230 -0.44 1.53 7.17
C MET A 230 -0.65 0.02 7.20
N GLY A 231 0.32 -0.76 6.68
CA GLY A 231 0.22 -2.21 6.59
C GLY A 231 0.15 -2.91 7.94
N LEU A 232 0.97 -2.48 8.90
CA LEU A 232 0.93 -2.94 10.28
C LEU A 232 -0.38 -2.54 10.95
N GLY A 233 -0.87 -1.31 10.70
CA GLY A 233 -2.17 -0.86 11.17
C GLY A 233 -3.31 -1.76 10.67
N ILE A 234 -3.41 -1.99 9.36
CA ILE A 234 -4.45 -2.87 8.80
C ILE A 234 -4.29 -4.30 9.32
N GLY A 235 -3.06 -4.81 9.36
CA GLY A 235 -2.75 -6.16 9.83
C GLY A 235 -3.16 -6.41 11.28
N THR A 236 -2.82 -5.50 12.19
CA THR A 236 -3.20 -5.62 13.62
C THR A 236 -4.71 -5.65 13.81
N GLN A 237 -5.47 -4.91 13.01
CA GLN A 237 -6.94 -4.91 13.07
C GLN A 237 -7.57 -6.18 12.51
N VAL A 238 -6.96 -6.79 11.48
CA VAL A 238 -7.45 -8.03 10.87
C VAL A 238 -6.89 -9.28 11.58
N GLY A 239 -5.99 -9.11 12.56
CA GLY A 239 -5.36 -10.20 13.31
C GLY A 239 -4.17 -10.86 12.60
N VAL A 240 -3.61 -10.20 11.59
CA VAL A 240 -2.47 -10.66 10.79
C VAL A 240 -1.27 -9.74 11.04
N VAL A 241 -0.25 -10.22 11.74
CA VAL A 241 0.96 -9.42 12.04
C VAL A 241 1.94 -9.49 10.87
N GLU A 242 1.60 -8.88 9.72
CA GLU A 242 2.51 -8.86 8.55
C GLU A 242 2.39 -7.58 7.71
N GLY A 243 3.26 -6.59 7.96
CA GLY A 243 3.42 -5.39 7.12
C GLY A 243 4.35 -5.57 5.91
N PHE A 244 5.31 -6.50 6.00
CA PHE A 244 6.34 -6.71 4.97
C PHE A 244 5.79 -7.23 3.63
N GLY A 245 4.66 -7.94 3.64
CA GLY A 245 4.03 -8.42 2.41
C GLY A 245 3.59 -7.29 1.47
N ILE A 246 3.11 -6.17 2.04
CA ILE A 246 2.76 -5.00 1.23
C ILE A 246 4.01 -4.40 0.60
N LEU A 247 5.09 -4.29 1.36
CA LEU A 247 6.36 -3.75 0.87
C LEU A 247 6.91 -4.62 -0.29
N ALA A 248 6.87 -5.95 -0.15
CA ALA A 248 7.32 -6.85 -1.21
C ALA A 248 6.52 -6.69 -2.50
N MET A 249 5.19 -6.56 -2.40
CA MET A 249 4.33 -6.31 -3.57
C MET A 249 4.57 -4.92 -4.17
N ALA A 250 4.80 -3.92 -3.33
CA ALA A 250 5.16 -2.56 -3.74
C ALA A 250 6.51 -2.48 -4.47
N SER A 251 7.41 -3.47 -4.29
CA SER A 251 8.69 -3.54 -5.00
C SER A 251 8.63 -4.33 -6.31
N VAL A 252 7.84 -5.41 -6.39
CA VAL A 252 7.79 -6.26 -7.61
C VAL A 252 6.95 -5.65 -8.74
N CYS A 253 5.84 -5.00 -8.41
CA CYS A 253 4.91 -4.42 -9.39
C CYS A 253 5.48 -3.22 -10.18
N PRO A 254 6.29 -2.32 -9.61
CA PRO A 254 7.00 -1.28 -10.37
C PRO A 254 7.90 -1.83 -11.46
N ILE A 255 8.65 -2.90 -11.16
CA ILE A 255 9.56 -3.52 -12.13
C ILE A 255 8.75 -4.04 -13.31
N LEU A 256 7.65 -4.76 -13.04
CA LEU A 256 6.72 -5.23 -14.08
C LEU A 256 6.15 -4.08 -14.90
N SER A 257 5.77 -2.97 -14.25
CA SER A 257 5.22 -1.79 -14.93
C SER A 257 6.25 -1.14 -15.86
N VAL A 258 7.49 -0.96 -15.40
CA VAL A 258 8.57 -0.34 -16.19
C VAL A 258 8.98 -1.23 -17.35
N LEU A 259 9.17 -2.53 -17.12
CA LEU A 259 9.52 -3.46 -18.20
C LEU A 259 8.39 -3.60 -19.22
N GLY A 260 7.14 -3.68 -18.74
CA GLY A 260 5.96 -3.70 -19.62
C GLY A 260 5.85 -2.45 -20.47
N MET A 261 6.11 -1.28 -19.88
CA MET A 261 6.17 -0.02 -20.61
C MET A 261 7.33 0.00 -21.63
N GLY A 262 8.51 -0.49 -21.26
CA GLY A 262 9.65 -0.61 -22.16
C GLY A 262 9.38 -1.49 -23.39
N LEU A 263 8.69 -2.61 -23.19
CA LEU A 263 8.24 -3.46 -24.30
C LEU A 263 7.27 -2.72 -25.23
N VAL A 264 6.28 -2.00 -24.68
CA VAL A 264 5.32 -1.21 -25.48
C VAL A 264 6.03 -0.13 -26.30
N VAL A 265 6.98 0.57 -25.69
CA VAL A 265 7.79 1.61 -26.38
C VAL A 265 8.62 1.00 -27.50
N ASN A 266 9.31 -0.12 -27.25
CA ASN A 266 10.10 -0.82 -28.26
C ASN A 266 9.27 -1.34 -29.42
N LEU A 267 8.06 -1.86 -29.16
CA LEU A 267 7.14 -2.33 -30.20
C LEU A 267 6.68 -1.17 -31.10
N ARG A 268 6.31 -0.03 -30.49
CA ARG A 268 5.92 1.18 -31.24
C ARG A 268 7.05 1.71 -32.10
N ARG A 269 8.28 1.75 -31.56
CA ARG A 269 9.48 2.15 -32.32
C ARG A 269 9.73 1.24 -33.52
N LYS A 270 9.64 -0.09 -33.35
CA LYS A 270 9.80 -1.05 -34.46
C LYS A 270 8.72 -0.90 -35.53
N ALA A 271 7.47 -0.66 -35.14
CA ALA A 271 6.37 -0.43 -36.07
C ALA A 271 6.61 0.83 -36.92
N PHE A 272 7.00 1.95 -36.29
CA PHE A 272 7.33 3.20 -36.97
C PHE A 272 8.48 3.04 -37.98
N LEU A 273 9.56 2.35 -37.58
CA LEU A 273 10.70 2.09 -38.47
C LEU A 273 10.36 1.16 -39.64
N LYS A 274 9.38 0.26 -39.47
CA LYS A 274 8.90 -0.62 -40.56
C LYS A 274 8.10 0.17 -41.58
N GLU A 275 7.30 1.14 -41.14
CA GLU A 275 6.51 2.03 -41.99
C GLU A 275 7.38 3.02 -42.77
N TYR A 276 8.52 3.43 -42.21
CA TYR A 276 9.48 4.35 -42.83
C TYR A 276 10.65 3.67 -43.57
N LYS A 277 10.63 2.34 -43.70
CA LYS A 277 11.68 1.60 -44.40
C LYS A 277 11.61 1.94 -45.91
N PRO A 278 12.72 2.34 -46.56
CA PRO A 278 12.70 2.86 -47.92
C PRO A 278 12.56 1.72 -48.94
N GLU A 279 11.33 1.34 -49.27
CA GLU A 279 11.01 0.78 -50.59
C GLU A 279 10.76 1.90 -51.62
N ASN A 280 10.70 3.16 -51.17
CA ASN A 280 10.46 4.35 -51.99
C ASN A 280 11.72 5.23 -52.18
N LEU A 281 12.91 4.67 -51.97
CA LEU A 281 14.18 5.41 -52.02
C LEU A 281 15.20 4.68 -52.90
N GLU A 282 14.73 3.98 -53.94
CA GLU A 282 15.50 3.85 -55.17
C GLU A 282 15.51 5.22 -55.85
N LEU A 283 16.33 6.14 -55.32
CA LEU A 283 16.82 7.24 -56.13
C LEU A 283 17.75 6.61 -57.15
N THR A 284 17.23 6.36 -58.34
CA THR A 284 18.04 6.06 -59.52
C THR A 284 19.10 7.16 -59.65
N HIS A 285 20.34 6.75 -59.96
CA HIS A 285 21.50 7.64 -60.14
C HIS A 285 21.32 8.77 -61.18
N GLU A 286 20.16 8.86 -61.85
CA GLU A 286 19.79 9.92 -62.79
C GLU A 286 19.36 11.24 -62.12
N ASP A 287 18.91 11.23 -60.86
CA ASP A 287 18.39 12.45 -60.20
C ASP A 287 19.47 13.37 -59.58
N VAL A 288 20.76 13.02 -59.72
CA VAL A 288 21.90 13.84 -59.25
C VAL A 288 22.61 14.57 -60.39
N ALA A 289 22.11 14.47 -61.63
CA ALA A 289 22.71 15.10 -62.79
C ALA A 289 21.74 16.02 -63.55
N VAL A 290 21.33 17.14 -62.92
CA VAL A 290 20.93 18.38 -63.62
C VAL A 290 21.42 19.59 -62.82
#